data_AF-A0A024TAJ1-F1
#
_entry.id   AF-A0A024TAJ1-F1
#
_cell.length_a   1.000
_cell.length_b   1.000
_cell.length_c   1.000
_cell.angle_alpha   90.00
_cell.angle_beta   90.00
_cell.angle_gamma   90.00
#
_symmetry.space_group_name_H-M   'P 1'
#
loop_
_entity.id
_entity.type
_entity.pdbx_description
1 polymer ?
#
loop_
_entity_poly.entity_id
_entity_poly.type
_entity_poly.pdbx_seq_one_letter_code
_entity_poly.pdbx_strand_id
1 'polypeptide(L)'
;MVDYVGRRIALAAKQDDFKWEFVVIDSPEANAFCIPGGKVCVFTGIFKTLRNEDSLASVMGHEIAHAIARLSSLDVMRVFLTEVPGHSAEQMSISAALFPFLLLLPPETFHLARLAFNLGVNLPFSRKHELEADAIGLDLMAKACFDPRASPQMFEDWEKQHLGSSLTYFSTHPPNAERYTRLRERMKEPLAYYKQYCVDRQSHFRRHI
;
A
#
# COMPACT_ATOMS: atom_id res chain seq x y z
N MET A 1 14.78 -8.94 5.10
CA MET A 1 13.59 -8.31 5.71
C MET A 1 12.52 -7.97 4.66
N VAL A 2 12.77 -7.04 3.73
CA VAL A 2 11.78 -6.61 2.72
C VAL A 2 11.21 -7.75 1.88
N ASP A 3 12.07 -8.59 1.29
CA ASP A 3 11.61 -9.74 0.50
C ASP A 3 10.79 -10.74 1.35
N TYR A 4 11.22 -11.01 2.59
CA TYR A 4 10.49 -11.87 3.52
C TYR A 4 9.09 -11.34 3.87
N VAL A 5 8.99 -10.06 4.24
CA VAL A 5 7.70 -9.43 4.59
C VAL A 5 6.81 -9.35 3.35
N GLY A 6 7.37 -8.86 2.25
CA GLY A 6 6.68 -8.68 0.98
C GLY A 6 6.09 -9.98 0.44
N ARG A 7 6.87 -11.05 0.37
CA ARG A 7 6.38 -12.35 -0.12
C ARG A 7 5.22 -12.89 0.70
N ARG A 8 5.26 -12.75 2.02
CA ARG A 8 4.17 -13.21 2.89
C ARG A 8 2.88 -12.41 2.68
N ILE A 9 2.99 -11.09 2.54
CA ILE A 9 1.83 -10.23 2.22
C ILE A 9 1.29 -10.53 0.82
N ALA A 10 2.15 -10.73 -0.17
CA ALA A 10 1.75 -11.12 -1.53
C ALA A 10 1.04 -12.48 -1.58
N LEU A 11 1.52 -13.47 -0.83
CA LEU A 11 0.84 -14.76 -0.68
C LEU A 11 -0.56 -14.60 -0.05
N ALA A 12 -0.71 -13.70 0.93
CA ALA A 12 -2.00 -13.39 1.53
C ALA A 12 -2.95 -12.66 0.56
N ALA A 13 -2.41 -11.89 -0.40
CA ALA A 13 -3.17 -11.16 -1.40
C ALA A 13 -3.82 -12.03 -2.49
N LYS A 14 -3.28 -13.23 -2.73
CA LYS A 14 -3.81 -14.21 -3.71
C LYS A 14 -4.05 -13.62 -5.11
N GLN A 15 -3.10 -12.80 -5.59
CA GLN A 15 -3.11 -12.29 -6.96
C GLN A 15 -2.17 -13.13 -7.81
N ASP A 16 -2.71 -14.17 -8.46
CA ASP A 16 -1.90 -15.12 -9.24
C ASP A 16 -1.35 -14.49 -10.54
N ASP A 17 -2.03 -13.45 -11.06
CA ASP A 17 -1.60 -12.70 -12.23
C ASP A 17 -0.46 -11.71 -11.95
N PHE A 18 -0.13 -11.47 -10.67
CA PHE A 18 0.92 -10.51 -10.28
C PHE A 18 2.28 -11.20 -10.20
N LYS A 19 3.28 -10.61 -10.85
CA LYS A 19 4.67 -11.05 -10.78
C LYS A 19 5.36 -10.27 -9.67
N TRP A 20 5.22 -10.77 -8.45
CA TRP A 20 5.71 -10.11 -7.25
C TRP A 20 7.23 -9.93 -7.26
N GLU A 21 7.67 -8.69 -7.18
CA GLU A 21 9.08 -8.29 -7.09
C GLU A 21 9.22 -7.21 -6.01
N PHE A 22 10.18 -7.38 -5.11
CA PHE A 22 10.40 -6.47 -3.99
C PHE A 22 11.78 -5.82 -4.13
N VAL A 23 11.78 -4.51 -4.34
CA VAL A 23 12.99 -3.73 -4.61
C VAL A 23 13.24 -2.77 -3.46
N VAL A 24 14.50 -2.73 -3.00
CA VAL A 24 14.96 -1.72 -2.05
C VAL A 24 15.67 -0.62 -2.82
N ILE A 25 15.21 0.62 -2.64
CA ILE A 25 15.81 1.81 -3.25
C ILE A 25 16.65 2.51 -2.20
N ASP A 26 17.95 2.65 -2.46
CA ASP A 26 18.84 3.39 -1.56
C ASP A 26 18.59 4.91 -1.69
N SER A 27 17.83 5.45 -0.75
CA SER A 27 17.45 6.86 -0.70
C SER A 27 17.04 7.24 0.73
N PRO A 28 17.43 8.42 1.24
CA PRO A 28 17.08 8.86 2.58
C PRO A 28 15.59 9.20 2.74
N GLU A 29 14.81 9.23 1.66
CA GLU A 29 13.37 9.47 1.68
C GLU A 29 12.62 8.34 2.40
N ALA A 30 11.71 8.69 3.30
CA ALA A 30 10.82 7.73 3.96
C ALA A 30 9.61 7.48 3.07
N ASN A 31 9.71 6.49 2.17
CA ASN A 31 8.65 6.17 1.21
C ASN A 31 8.60 4.68 0.83
N ALA A 32 7.46 4.25 0.31
CA ALA A 32 7.25 2.96 -0.33
C ALA A 32 6.07 3.08 -1.31
N PHE A 33 6.04 2.24 -2.34
CA PHE A 33 4.89 2.18 -3.25
C PHE A 33 4.75 0.80 -3.88
N CYS A 34 3.53 0.43 -4.28
CA CYS A 34 3.28 -0.72 -5.14
C CYS A 34 2.55 -0.29 -6.41
N ILE A 35 3.00 -0.83 -7.54
CA ILE A 35 2.30 -0.69 -8.82
C ILE A 35 1.53 -1.97 -9.15
N PRO A 36 0.39 -1.88 -9.87
CA PRO A 36 -0.28 -3.06 -10.41
C PRO A 36 0.69 -3.93 -11.21
N GLY A 37 0.57 -5.26 -11.09
CA GLY A 37 1.51 -6.23 -11.67
C GLY A 37 2.56 -6.76 -10.69
N GLY A 38 2.61 -6.24 -9.46
CA GLY A 38 3.32 -6.88 -8.34
C GLY A 38 4.70 -6.30 -8.01
N LYS A 39 5.10 -5.17 -8.60
CA LYS A 39 6.36 -4.51 -8.24
C LYS A 39 6.16 -3.59 -7.04
N VAL A 40 6.86 -3.89 -5.95
CA VAL A 40 6.84 -3.16 -4.68
C VAL A 40 8.22 -2.55 -4.44
N CYS A 41 8.27 -1.24 -4.24
CA CYS A 41 9.49 -0.50 -3.98
C CYS A 41 9.48 0.06 -2.56
N VAL A 42 10.59 -0.11 -1.82
CA VAL A 42 10.76 0.38 -0.45
C VAL A 42 12.04 1.20 -0.36
N PHE A 43 11.96 2.45 0.11
CA PHE A 43 13.09 3.36 0.20
C PHE A 43 13.81 3.16 1.54
N THR A 44 15.15 3.18 1.56
CA THR A 44 15.93 2.91 2.80
C THR A 44 15.64 3.90 3.93
N GLY A 45 15.23 5.12 3.62
CA GLY A 45 14.83 6.13 4.60
C GLY A 45 13.64 5.72 5.48
N ILE A 46 12.71 4.87 4.98
CA ILE A 46 11.52 4.50 5.75
C ILE A 46 11.88 3.64 6.97
N PHE A 47 12.96 2.87 6.92
CA PHE A 47 13.36 2.01 8.05
C PHE A 47 13.74 2.78 9.31
N LYS A 48 14.05 4.08 9.20
CA LYS A 48 14.31 4.94 10.36
C LYS A 48 13.06 5.20 11.19
N THR A 49 11.88 4.96 10.61
CA THR A 49 10.58 5.25 11.23
C THR A 49 9.84 3.98 11.64
N LEU A 50 10.29 2.81 11.20
CA LEU A 50 9.68 1.50 11.45
C LEU A 50 10.35 0.82 12.63
N ARG A 51 9.55 0.22 13.52
CA ARG A 51 10.08 -0.46 14.72
C ARG A 51 10.53 -1.88 14.47
N ASN A 52 9.80 -2.60 13.63
CA ASN A 52 9.99 -4.02 13.38
C ASN A 52 9.33 -4.44 12.05
N GLU A 53 9.34 -5.74 11.79
CA GLU A 53 8.72 -6.33 10.59
C GLU A 53 7.20 -6.10 10.51
N ASP A 54 6.50 -5.96 11.64
CA ASP A 54 5.05 -5.69 11.65
C ASP A 54 4.75 -4.27 11.18
N SER A 55 5.58 -3.28 11.56
CA SER A 55 5.50 -1.92 11.02
C SER A 55 5.75 -1.92 9.51
N LEU A 56 6.77 -2.66 9.04
CA LEU A 56 7.03 -2.79 7.61
C LEU A 56 5.85 -3.48 6.88
N ALA A 57 5.27 -4.51 7.49
CA ALA A 57 4.12 -5.21 6.94
C ALA A 57 2.88 -4.31 6.86
N SER A 58 2.73 -3.33 7.76
CA SER A 58 1.68 -2.32 7.62
C SER A 58 1.88 -1.47 6.37
N VAL A 59 3.09 -0.97 6.12
CA VAL A 59 3.38 -0.16 4.92
C VAL A 59 3.18 -1.01 3.66
N MET A 60 3.80 -2.19 3.61
CA MET A 60 3.72 -3.04 2.41
C MET A 60 2.30 -3.59 2.19
N GLY A 61 1.57 -3.91 3.25
CA GLY A 61 0.16 -4.33 3.19
C GLY A 61 -0.73 -3.23 2.63
N HIS A 62 -0.51 -1.98 3.03
CA HIS A 62 -1.20 -0.80 2.50
C HIS A 62 -0.92 -0.59 1.01
N GLU A 63 0.36 -0.63 0.62
CA GLU A 63 0.74 -0.46 -0.79
C GLU A 63 0.20 -1.57 -1.69
N ILE A 64 0.29 -2.82 -1.24
CA ILE A 64 -0.27 -3.97 -1.97
C ILE A 64 -1.79 -3.87 -2.05
N ALA A 65 -2.45 -3.42 -0.99
CA ALA A 65 -3.89 -3.16 -1.00
C ALA A 65 -4.27 -2.09 -2.04
N HIS A 66 -3.50 -1.00 -2.18
CA HIS A 66 -3.69 -0.05 -3.27
C HIS A 66 -3.55 -0.69 -4.65
N ALA A 67 -2.56 -1.56 -4.86
CA ALA A 67 -2.38 -2.22 -6.16
C ALA A 67 -3.53 -3.18 -6.50
N ILE A 68 -4.10 -3.87 -5.51
CA ILE A 68 -5.27 -4.74 -5.66
C ILE A 68 -6.54 -3.92 -5.88
N ALA A 69 -6.78 -2.90 -5.07
CA ALA A 69 -7.95 -2.01 -5.21
C ALA A 69 -7.89 -1.18 -6.51
N ARG A 70 -6.70 -0.93 -7.06
CA ARG A 70 -6.56 -0.34 -8.40
C ARG A 70 -7.06 -1.26 -9.52
N LEU A 71 -7.06 -2.59 -9.32
CA LEU A 71 -7.73 -3.50 -10.25
C LEU A 71 -9.25 -3.40 -10.13
N SER A 72 -9.81 -3.26 -8.92
CA SER A 72 -11.25 -3.04 -8.76
C SER A 72 -11.68 -1.66 -9.29
N SER A 73 -10.78 -0.68 -9.37
CA SER A 73 -11.05 0.59 -10.06
C SER A 73 -10.84 0.51 -11.59
N LEU A 74 -10.26 -0.55 -12.14
CA LEU A 74 -10.44 -0.86 -13.56
C LEU A 74 -11.88 -1.34 -13.84
N ASP A 75 -12.61 -1.86 -12.86
CA ASP A 75 -14.07 -2.02 -12.98
C ASP A 75 -14.80 -0.67 -12.92
N VAL A 76 -14.25 0.35 -12.25
CA VAL A 76 -14.74 1.74 -12.37
C VAL A 76 -14.52 2.24 -13.80
N MET A 77 -13.38 1.94 -14.44
CA MET A 77 -13.20 2.18 -15.88
C MET A 77 -14.26 1.43 -16.71
N ARG A 78 -14.61 0.18 -16.34
CA ARG A 78 -15.62 -0.63 -17.03
C ARG A 78 -17.04 -0.06 -16.91
N VAL A 79 -17.46 0.34 -15.70
CA VAL A 79 -18.75 1.02 -15.43
C VAL A 79 -18.82 2.38 -16.13
N PHE A 80 -17.71 3.13 -16.16
CA PHE A 80 -17.63 4.40 -16.88
C PHE A 80 -17.65 4.25 -18.41
N LEU A 81 -17.08 3.16 -18.94
CA LEU A 81 -17.07 2.86 -20.38
C LEU A 81 -18.41 2.30 -20.90
N THR A 82 -19.23 1.67 -20.06
CA THR A 82 -20.42 0.94 -20.53
C THR A 82 -21.77 1.57 -20.18
N GLU A 83 -21.88 2.43 -19.15
CA GLU A 83 -23.21 2.81 -18.61
C GLU A 83 -23.56 4.31 -18.61
N VAL A 84 -22.72 5.21 -19.10
CA VAL A 84 -23.07 6.65 -19.14
C VAL A 84 -23.17 7.18 -20.57
N PRO A 85 -24.37 7.30 -21.14
CA PRO A 85 -24.56 7.97 -22.43
C PRO A 85 -24.19 9.45 -22.25
N GLY A 86 -23.19 9.94 -23.00
CA GLY A 86 -22.88 11.37 -23.10
C GLY A 86 -21.58 11.84 -22.44
N HIS A 87 -20.72 10.96 -21.92
CA HIS A 87 -19.34 11.35 -21.58
C HIS A 87 -18.46 11.17 -22.82
N SER A 88 -18.05 12.26 -23.46
CA SER A 88 -17.09 12.22 -24.56
C SER A 88 -15.69 11.92 -24.02
N ALA A 89 -14.91 11.15 -24.79
CA ALA A 89 -13.52 10.77 -24.48
C ALA A 89 -12.58 11.96 -24.23
N GLU A 90 -13.02 13.19 -24.48
CA GLU A 90 -12.27 14.43 -24.34
C GLU A 90 -12.11 14.92 -22.90
N GLN A 91 -12.95 14.45 -21.96
CA GLN A 91 -12.81 14.78 -20.54
C GLN A 91 -11.89 13.81 -19.78
N MET A 92 -11.43 12.75 -20.45
CA MET A 92 -10.43 11.85 -19.89
C MET A 92 -9.06 12.50 -20.05
N SER A 93 -8.41 12.85 -18.94
CA SER A 93 -7.02 13.27 -19.02
C SER A 93 -6.21 12.11 -19.60
N ILE A 94 -5.41 12.39 -20.62
CA ILE A 94 -4.56 11.43 -21.33
C ILE A 94 -3.70 10.60 -20.35
N SER A 95 -3.40 11.16 -19.17
CA SER A 95 -2.70 10.50 -18.07
C SER A 95 -3.45 9.33 -17.42
N ALA A 96 -4.78 9.38 -17.29
CA ALA A 96 -5.56 8.27 -16.74
C ALA A 96 -5.71 7.10 -17.73
N ALA A 97 -5.76 7.41 -19.03
CA ALA A 97 -5.90 6.42 -20.10
C ALA A 97 -4.59 5.69 -20.44
N LEU A 98 -3.44 6.37 -20.33
CA LEU A 98 -2.12 5.80 -20.68
C LEU A 98 -1.44 5.03 -19.55
N PHE A 99 -1.86 5.22 -18.30
CA PHE A 99 -1.21 4.65 -17.12
C PHE A 99 -1.10 3.11 -17.15
N PRO A 100 -2.13 2.34 -17.56
CA PRO A 100 -2.01 0.87 -17.66
C PRO A 100 -1.08 0.42 -18.78
N PHE A 101 -0.98 1.22 -19.86
CA PHE A 101 -0.21 0.88 -21.06
C PHE A 101 1.30 1.05 -20.86
N LEU A 102 1.70 2.00 -20.01
CA LEU A 102 3.09 2.28 -19.69
C LEU A 102 3.76 1.19 -18.83
N LEU A 103 2.95 0.44 -18.06
CA LEU A 103 3.39 -0.63 -17.15
C LEU A 103 3.70 -1.95 -17.86
N LEU A 104 3.33 -2.07 -19.14
CA LEU A 104 3.60 -3.23 -20.00
C LEU A 104 4.92 -3.10 -20.79
N LEU A 105 5.63 -1.98 -20.66
CA LEU A 105 6.82 -1.69 -21.46
C LEU A 105 8.12 -2.28 -20.86
N PRO A 106 9.11 -2.63 -21.71
CA PRO A 106 10.38 -3.22 -21.26
C PRO A 106 11.25 -2.26 -20.41
N PRO A 107 12.16 -2.81 -19.57
CA PRO A 107 12.97 -2.04 -18.61
C PRO A 107 13.77 -0.88 -19.20
N GLU A 108 14.15 -0.97 -20.48
CA GLU A 108 14.89 0.08 -21.20
C GLU A 108 14.10 1.41 -21.35
N THR A 109 12.79 1.42 -21.11
CA THR A 109 11.93 2.63 -21.19
C THR A 109 11.82 3.42 -19.88
N PHE A 110 12.68 3.12 -18.90
CA PHE A 110 12.68 3.62 -17.50
C PHE A 110 12.53 5.15 -17.33
N HIS A 111 12.96 5.95 -18.32
CA HIS A 111 12.86 7.40 -18.27
C HIS A 111 11.41 7.93 -18.36
N LEU A 112 10.55 7.32 -19.20
CA LEU A 112 9.12 7.69 -19.27
C LEU A 112 8.35 7.14 -18.06
N ALA A 113 8.73 5.96 -17.57
CA ALA A 113 8.19 5.40 -16.32
C ALA A 113 8.49 6.31 -15.12
N ARG A 114 9.68 6.93 -15.03
CA ARG A 114 9.99 7.96 -14.01
C ARG A 114 9.10 9.20 -14.12
N LEU A 115 8.75 9.65 -15.32
CA LEU A 115 7.85 10.79 -15.51
C LEU A 115 6.41 10.44 -15.09
N ALA A 116 5.92 9.27 -15.46
CA ALA A 116 4.60 8.78 -15.04
C ALA A 116 4.56 8.45 -13.54
N PHE A 117 5.66 7.96 -12.97
CA PHE A 117 5.84 7.81 -11.53
C PHE A 117 5.70 9.16 -10.82
N ASN A 118 6.40 10.19 -11.28
CA ASN A 118 6.29 11.55 -10.73
C ASN A 118 4.89 12.16 -10.87
N LEU A 119 4.10 11.77 -11.87
CA LEU A 119 2.76 12.31 -12.10
C LEU A 119 1.64 11.48 -11.42
N GLY A 120 1.82 10.17 -11.25
CA GLY A 120 0.81 9.26 -10.72
C GLY A 120 1.01 8.87 -9.25
N VAL A 121 2.25 8.89 -8.76
CA VAL A 121 2.56 8.58 -7.34
C VAL A 121 2.49 9.84 -6.49
N ASN A 122 2.86 11.02 -7.01
CA ASN A 122 2.74 12.29 -6.26
C ASN A 122 1.31 12.87 -6.21
N LEU A 123 0.33 12.23 -6.85
CA LEU A 123 -1.06 12.62 -6.68
C LEU A 123 -1.59 11.99 -5.39
N PRO A 124 -2.03 12.79 -4.40
CA PRO A 124 -2.52 12.25 -3.15
C PRO A 124 -3.76 11.40 -3.40
N PHE A 125 -3.81 10.22 -2.80
CA PHE A 125 -4.98 9.37 -2.89
C PHE A 125 -6.20 10.04 -2.24
N SER A 126 -7.38 9.74 -2.78
CA SER A 126 -8.63 10.15 -2.14
C SER A 126 -8.73 9.49 -0.76
N ARG A 127 -9.36 10.18 0.20
CA ARG A 127 -9.62 9.63 1.54
C ARG A 127 -10.32 8.27 1.49
N LYS A 128 -11.22 8.07 0.53
CA LYS A 128 -11.93 6.80 0.35
C LYS A 128 -10.97 5.67 -0.04
N HIS A 129 -10.02 5.93 -0.94
CA HIS A 129 -9.02 4.93 -1.35
C HIS A 129 -8.05 4.58 -0.21
N GLU A 130 -7.65 5.57 0.59
CA GLU A 130 -6.82 5.31 1.78
C GLU A 130 -7.54 4.44 2.80
N LEU A 131 -8.82 4.74 3.09
CA LEU A 131 -9.63 3.94 4.01
C LEU A 131 -9.83 2.50 3.53
N GLU A 132 -10.04 2.30 2.22
CA GLU A 132 -10.15 0.97 1.63
C GLU A 132 -8.82 0.21 1.70
N ALA A 133 -7.71 0.88 1.37
CA ALA A 133 -6.37 0.28 1.43
C ALA A 133 -5.95 -0.06 2.86
N ASP A 134 -6.19 0.81 3.83
CA ASP A 134 -6.00 0.58 5.26
C ASP A 134 -6.72 -0.70 5.70
N ALA A 135 -7.98 -0.80 5.29
CA ALA A 135 -8.85 -1.88 5.69
C ALA A 135 -8.38 -3.21 5.07
N ILE A 136 -8.11 -3.28 3.77
CA ILE A 136 -7.58 -4.48 3.10
C ILE A 136 -6.19 -4.83 3.67
N GLY A 137 -5.35 -3.82 3.92
CA GLY A 137 -4.01 -3.96 4.49
C GLY A 137 -4.03 -4.70 5.83
N LEU A 138 -4.96 -4.37 6.73
CA LEU A 138 -5.15 -5.10 7.99
C LEU A 138 -5.45 -6.60 7.78
N ASP A 139 -6.32 -6.92 6.82
CA ASP A 139 -6.64 -8.32 6.50
C ASP A 139 -5.42 -9.06 5.95
N LEU A 140 -4.66 -8.39 5.06
CA LEU A 140 -3.44 -8.94 4.49
C LEU A 140 -2.38 -9.19 5.54
N MET A 141 -2.16 -8.24 6.46
CA MET A 141 -1.26 -8.41 7.59
C MET A 141 -1.65 -9.64 8.41
N ALA A 142 -2.90 -9.75 8.83
CA ALA A 142 -3.37 -10.87 9.65
C ALA A 142 -3.19 -12.22 8.93
N LYS A 143 -3.56 -12.31 7.64
CA LYS A 143 -3.41 -13.51 6.81
C LYS A 143 -1.94 -13.89 6.57
N ALA A 144 -1.07 -12.90 6.45
CA ALA A 144 0.37 -13.09 6.32
C ALA A 144 1.07 -13.37 7.67
N CYS A 145 0.30 -13.40 8.78
CA CYS A 145 0.76 -13.51 10.14
C CYS A 145 1.63 -12.34 10.63
N PHE A 146 1.36 -11.12 10.20
CA PHE A 146 1.83 -9.91 10.85
C PHE A 146 0.77 -9.38 11.81
N ASP A 147 1.21 -8.80 12.93
CA ASP A 147 0.29 -8.29 13.94
C ASP A 147 -0.42 -7.04 13.39
N PRO A 148 -1.75 -7.11 13.12
CA PRO A 148 -2.46 -6.00 12.48
C PRO A 148 -2.45 -4.73 13.35
N ARG A 149 -2.20 -4.86 14.66
CA ARG A 149 -2.12 -3.71 15.58
C ARG A 149 -0.95 -2.77 15.28
N ALA A 150 0.06 -3.24 14.55
CA ALA A 150 1.19 -2.38 14.15
C ALA A 150 0.76 -1.25 13.22
N SER A 151 -0.35 -1.39 12.48
CA SER A 151 -0.86 -0.37 11.58
C SER A 151 -1.30 0.92 12.30
N PRO A 152 -2.29 0.90 13.23
CA PRO A 152 -2.63 2.10 14.00
C PRO A 152 -1.49 2.57 14.92
N GLN A 153 -0.64 1.66 15.43
CA GLN A 153 0.52 2.05 16.25
C GLN A 153 1.55 2.87 15.46
N MET A 154 1.75 2.58 14.17
CA MET A 154 2.66 3.32 13.31
C MET A 154 2.22 4.80 13.18
N PHE A 155 0.92 5.06 13.04
CA PHE A 155 0.39 6.43 13.03
C PHE A 155 0.66 7.16 14.35
N GLU A 156 0.43 6.49 15.50
CA GLU A 156 0.75 7.07 16.82
C GLU A 156 2.25 7.36 16.98
N ASP A 157 3.11 6.46 16.50
CA ASP A 157 4.56 6.60 16.60
C ASP A 157 5.06 7.76 15.73
N TRP A 158 4.51 7.93 14.52
CA TRP A 158 4.83 9.05 13.64
C TRP A 158 4.29 10.39 14.15
N GLU A 159 3.15 10.40 14.82
CA GLU A 159 2.63 11.57 15.51
C GLU A 159 3.55 11.98 16.68
N LYS A 160 3.92 11.04 17.55
CA LYS A 160 4.82 11.28 18.69
C LYS A 160 6.21 11.78 18.28
N GLN A 161 6.74 11.25 17.18
CA GLN A 161 8.03 11.67 16.64
C GLN A 161 7.96 13.00 15.88
N HIS A 162 6.78 13.64 15.81
CA HIS A 162 6.52 14.84 15.02
C HIS A 162 6.91 14.65 13.54
N LEU A 163 6.94 13.39 13.09
CA LEU A 163 7.34 13.03 11.73
C LEU A 163 6.25 13.36 10.75
N GLY A 164 4.98 13.29 11.18
CA GLY A 164 3.80 13.91 10.57
C GLY A 164 3.96 14.30 9.09
N SER A 165 3.65 15.55 8.76
CA SER A 165 3.72 16.07 7.39
C SER A 165 5.12 16.10 6.76
N SER A 166 6.19 15.78 7.50
CA SER A 166 7.56 15.81 7.00
C SER A 166 8.00 14.52 6.28
N LEU A 167 7.25 13.42 6.44
CA LEU A 167 7.53 12.17 5.73
C LEU A 167 7.09 12.28 4.27
N THR A 168 7.98 11.94 3.33
CA THR A 168 7.65 11.84 1.91
C THR A 168 6.46 10.91 1.65
N TYR A 169 6.32 9.83 2.44
CA TYR A 169 5.17 8.93 2.42
C TYR A 169 3.81 9.66 2.57
N PHE A 170 3.73 10.70 3.39
CA PHE A 170 2.47 11.44 3.59
C PHE A 170 2.16 12.46 2.51
N SER A 171 3.11 12.73 1.61
CA SER A 171 2.82 13.52 0.40
C SER A 171 1.87 12.77 -0.53
N THR A 172 1.91 11.44 -0.50
CA THR A 172 1.08 10.56 -1.34
C THR A 172 -0.05 9.91 -0.54
N HIS A 173 0.16 9.67 0.76
CA HIS A 173 -0.81 9.10 1.71
C HIS A 173 -1.11 10.07 2.85
N PRO A 174 -1.94 11.12 2.64
CA PRO A 174 -2.22 12.10 3.68
C PRO A 174 -2.71 11.43 4.99
N PRO A 175 -2.13 11.78 6.15
CA PRO A 175 -2.63 11.29 7.42
C PRO A 175 -4.01 11.91 7.70
N ASN A 176 -4.88 11.15 8.34
CA ASN A 176 -6.23 11.61 8.70
C ASN A 176 -6.67 10.91 10.00
N ALA A 177 -7.19 11.66 10.96
CA ALA A 177 -7.72 11.13 12.22
C ALA A 177 -8.83 10.08 12.01
N GLU A 178 -9.58 10.19 10.90
CA GLU A 178 -10.57 9.20 10.51
C GLU A 178 -9.92 7.85 10.17
N ARG A 179 -8.79 7.83 9.45
CA ARG A 179 -8.08 6.58 9.10
C ARG A 179 -7.67 5.82 10.35
N TYR A 180 -7.06 6.51 11.30
CA TYR A 180 -6.68 5.94 12.59
C TYR A 180 -7.88 5.34 13.32
N THR A 181 -9.00 6.08 13.39
CA THR A 181 -10.24 5.62 14.02
C THR A 181 -10.77 4.35 13.33
N ARG A 182 -10.84 4.35 12.00
CA ARG A 182 -11.34 3.23 11.19
C ARG A 182 -10.48 1.98 11.30
N LEU A 183 -9.15 2.13 11.31
CA LEU A 183 -8.22 1.03 11.57
C LEU A 183 -8.50 0.35 12.92
N ARG A 184 -8.76 1.15 13.97
CA ARG A 184 -9.09 0.62 15.31
C ARG A 184 -10.45 -0.06 15.36
N GLU A 185 -11.46 0.50 14.70
CA GLU A 185 -12.80 -0.09 14.61
C GLU A 185 -12.79 -1.44 13.88
N ARG A 186 -12.06 -1.54 12.75
CA ARG A 186 -11.97 -2.78 11.95
C ARG A 186 -11.12 -3.86 12.62
N MET A 187 -10.25 -3.50 13.56
CA MET A 187 -9.24 -4.38 14.18
C MET A 187 -9.76 -5.72 14.71
N LYS A 188 -11.03 -5.78 15.14
CA LYS A 188 -11.60 -6.97 15.78
C LYS A 188 -11.43 -8.24 14.93
N GLU A 189 -11.77 -8.18 13.65
CA GLU A 189 -11.75 -9.35 12.77
C GLU A 189 -10.32 -9.78 12.37
N PRO A 190 -9.45 -8.88 11.85
CA PRO A 190 -8.07 -9.23 11.53
C PRO A 190 -7.31 -9.75 12.75
N LEU A 191 -7.51 -9.14 13.92
CA LEU A 191 -6.84 -9.57 15.14
C LEU A 191 -7.34 -10.95 15.61
N ALA A 192 -8.63 -11.25 15.46
CA ALA A 192 -9.16 -12.57 15.76
C ALA A 192 -8.55 -13.64 14.84
N TYR A 193 -8.47 -13.34 13.52
CA TYR A 193 -7.80 -14.22 12.56
C TYR A 193 -6.33 -14.47 12.93
N TYR A 194 -5.57 -13.40 13.17
CA TYR A 194 -4.17 -13.49 13.57
C TYR A 194 -4.00 -14.32 14.86
N LYS A 195 -4.87 -14.11 15.85
CA LYS A 195 -4.84 -14.85 17.11
C LYS A 195 -5.10 -16.34 16.92
N GLN A 196 -6.00 -16.69 16.01
CA GLN A 196 -6.40 -18.07 15.76
C GLN A 196 -5.36 -18.84 14.93
N TYR A 197 -4.80 -18.22 13.89
CA TYR A 197 -4.03 -18.95 12.87
C TYR A 197 -2.51 -18.71 12.91
N CYS A 198 -2.02 -17.73 13.69
CA CYS A 198 -0.62 -17.31 13.66
C CYS A 198 0.11 -17.49 15.01
N VAL A 199 -0.16 -18.60 15.70
CA VAL A 199 0.27 -18.85 17.10
C VAL A 199 1.78 -18.69 17.31
N ASP A 200 2.61 -19.22 16.41
CA ASP A 200 4.08 -19.20 16.56
C ASP A 200 4.65 -17.77 16.56
N ARG A 201 4.08 -16.88 15.75
CA ARG A 201 4.59 -15.51 15.59
C ARG A 201 4.08 -14.53 16.65
N GLN A 202 2.99 -14.86 17.35
CA GLN A 202 2.51 -14.06 18.49
C GLN A 202 3.56 -13.95 19.61
N SER A 203 4.44 -14.94 19.74
CA SER A 203 5.54 -14.93 20.70
C SER A 203 6.62 -13.91 20.34
N HIS A 204 6.82 -13.63 19.05
CA HIS A 204 7.81 -12.68 18.54
C HIS A 204 7.38 -11.23 18.77
N PHE A 205 6.10 -10.90 18.51
CA PHE A 205 5.58 -9.55 18.72
C PHE A 205 5.69 -9.11 20.19
N ARG A 206 5.34 -9.98 21.15
CA ARG A 206 5.39 -9.67 22.59
C ARG A 206 6.80 -9.35 23.12
N ARG A 207 7.86 -9.76 22.43
CA ARG A 207 9.25 -9.51 22.85
C ARG A 207 9.80 -8.15 22.40
N HIS A 208 9.10 -7.44 21.53
CA HIS A 208 9.57 -6.21 20.87
C HIS A 208 8.61 -5.02 21.08
N ILE A 209 7.63 -5.15 21.98
CA ILE A 209 6.83 -4.05 22.52
C ILE A 209 7.50 -3.55 23.79
#